data_AF-A0A7S0BRD5-F1
#
_entry.id   AF-A0A7S0BRD5-F1
#
_cell.length_a   1.000
_cell.length_b   1.000
_cell.length_c   1.000
_cell.angle_alpha   90.00
_cell.angle_beta   90.00
_cell.angle_gamma   90.00
#
_symmetry.space_group_name_H-M   'P 1'
#
loop_
_entity.id
_entity.type
_entity.pdbx_description
1 polymer ?
#
loop_
_entity_poly.entity_id
_entity_poly.type
_entity_poly.pdbx_seq_one_letter_code
_entity_poly.pdbx_strand_id
1 'polypeptide(L)'
;MDGPAPLAKVATARKRREQYVSRKQYNSSSGHDYYLEFTPGTEMMHELSNAIEYFICQRLLNRSKFGRIEFIFSGSNVHGEGEIKILDYLNLCVVPKQENSSVVIIGGDSDIILQALCTPQIYNFFVFVRGGGASSCVSIRLLGSLIDELLGDNQRLDFVL
;
A
#
# COMPACT_ATOMS: atom_id res chain seq x y z
N MET A 1 3.64 -2.25 6.24
CA MET A 1 2.75 -3.38 6.55
C MET A 1 1.48 -2.86 7.17
N ASP A 2 0.37 -3.56 6.99
CA ASP A 2 -0.86 -3.26 7.75
C ASP A 2 -0.57 -3.44 9.23
N GLY A 3 -0.97 -2.45 10.02
CA GLY A 3 -1.04 -2.57 11.47
C GLY A 3 -2.48 -2.52 11.94
N PRO A 4 -2.73 -2.22 13.22
CA PRO A 4 -4.09 -2.08 13.74
C PRO A 4 -4.91 -1.09 12.91
N ALA A 5 -5.98 -1.60 12.30
CA ALA A 5 -6.85 -0.85 11.42
C ALA A 5 -7.81 0.06 12.22
N PRO A 6 -8.30 1.17 11.64
CA PRO A 6 -9.29 2.01 12.28
C PRO A 6 -10.60 1.26 12.53
N LEU A 7 -11.38 1.73 13.52
CA LEU A 7 -12.64 1.09 13.93
C LEU A 7 -13.60 0.85 12.74
N ALA A 8 -13.64 1.78 11.79
CA ALA A 8 -14.47 1.67 10.59
C ALA A 8 -14.18 0.42 9.74
N LYS A 9 -12.93 -0.09 9.71
CA LYS A 9 -12.56 -1.27 8.92
C LYS A 9 -12.55 -2.57 9.73
N VAL A 10 -12.60 -2.49 11.07
CA VAL A 10 -12.61 -3.67 11.95
C VAL A 10 -13.80 -4.58 11.63
N ALA A 11 -15.00 -4.02 11.42
CA ALA A 11 -16.19 -4.80 11.09
C ALA A 11 -16.04 -5.55 9.75
N THR A 12 -15.52 -4.87 8.72
CA THR A 12 -15.27 -5.47 7.40
C THR A 12 -14.18 -6.53 7.46
N ALA A 13 -13.10 -6.31 8.21
CA ALA A 13 -12.05 -7.29 8.42
C ALA A 13 -12.57 -8.54 9.15
N ARG A 14 -13.38 -8.35 10.20
CA ARG A 14 -14.03 -9.44 10.94
C ARG A 14 -14.94 -10.27 10.02
N LYS A 15 -15.82 -9.62 9.27
CA LYS A 15 -16.73 -10.30 8.32
C LYS A 15 -15.98 -11.12 7.28
N ARG A 16 -14.87 -10.58 6.73
CA ARG A 16 -14.01 -11.32 5.77
C ARG A 16 -13.42 -12.58 6.40
N ARG A 17 -12.91 -12.49 7.64
CA ARG A 17 -12.35 -13.64 8.36
C ARG A 17 -13.42 -14.69 8.72
N GLU A 18 -14.60 -14.26 9.14
CA GLU A 18 -15.72 -15.17 9.40
C GLU A 18 -16.13 -15.93 8.14
N GLN A 19 -16.29 -15.22 7.02
CA GLN A 19 -16.59 -15.84 5.72
C GLN A 19 -15.52 -16.83 5.29
N TYR A 20 -14.25 -16.49 5.52
CA TYR A 20 -13.11 -17.36 5.24
C TYR A 20 -13.20 -18.68 6.02
N VAL A 21 -13.41 -18.60 7.35
CA VAL A 21 -13.53 -19.78 8.22
C VAL A 21 -14.71 -20.65 7.79
N SER A 22 -15.87 -20.08 7.50
CA SER A 22 -17.05 -20.82 7.06
C SER A 22 -16.81 -21.58 5.75
N ARG A 23 -16.09 -20.97 4.78
CA ARG A 23 -15.73 -21.63 3.51
C ARG A 23 -14.73 -22.76 3.71
N LYS A 24 -13.78 -22.60 4.64
CA LYS A 24 -12.77 -23.63 4.93
C LYS A 24 -13.35 -24.84 5.65
N GLN A 25 -14.27 -24.65 6.59
CA GLN A 25 -14.98 -25.76 7.25
C GLN A 25 -15.71 -26.66 6.24
N TYR A 26 -16.13 -26.10 5.11
CA TYR A 26 -16.78 -26.84 4.02
C TYR A 26 -15.78 -27.58 3.12
N ASN A 27 -14.58 -27.05 2.93
CA ASN A 27 -13.54 -27.62 2.08
C ASN A 27 -12.42 -28.22 2.94
N SER A 28 -12.54 -29.49 3.33
CA SER A 28 -11.61 -30.28 4.16
C SER A 28 -10.17 -30.37 3.62
N SER A 29 -9.46 -29.24 3.62
CA SER A 29 -8.10 -29.11 3.11
C SER A 29 -7.13 -29.32 4.27
N SER A 30 -6.30 -30.35 4.18
CA SER A 30 -5.41 -30.83 5.26
C SER A 30 -4.14 -29.97 5.49
N GLY A 31 -4.12 -28.73 4.99
CA GLY A 31 -2.95 -27.85 5.05
C GLY A 31 -3.01 -26.85 6.20
N HIS A 32 -1.84 -26.49 6.75
CA HIS A 32 -1.71 -25.33 7.61
C HIS A 32 -1.98 -24.07 6.80
N ASP A 33 -2.74 -23.16 7.39
CA ASP A 33 -3.36 -22.05 6.70
C ASP A 33 -3.11 -20.79 7.48
N TYR A 34 -2.25 -19.98 6.90
CA TYR A 34 -1.72 -18.77 7.49
C TYR A 34 -2.65 -17.56 7.29
N TYR A 35 -3.80 -17.70 6.61
CA TYR A 35 -4.62 -16.53 6.25
C TYR A 35 -5.01 -15.68 7.47
N LEU A 36 -5.42 -16.33 8.57
CA LEU A 36 -5.76 -15.62 9.81
C LEU A 36 -4.52 -15.10 10.55
N GLU A 37 -3.38 -15.74 10.36
CA GLU A 37 -2.10 -15.39 10.97
C GLU A 37 -1.46 -14.14 10.33
N PHE A 38 -1.84 -13.79 9.10
CA PHE A 38 -1.56 -12.47 8.50
C PHE A 38 -2.46 -11.36 9.08
N THR A 39 -2.50 -11.26 10.42
CA THR A 39 -3.20 -10.22 11.17
C THR A 39 -2.24 -9.55 12.13
N PRO A 40 -2.21 -8.21 12.20
CA PRO A 40 -1.37 -7.51 13.16
C PRO A 40 -1.61 -7.99 14.60
N GLY A 41 -0.53 -8.26 15.33
CA GLY A 41 -0.57 -8.78 16.71
C GLY A 41 -0.41 -10.30 16.84
N THR A 42 -0.35 -11.04 15.73
CA THR A 42 0.02 -12.47 15.74
C THR A 42 1.54 -12.64 15.82
N GLU A 43 1.97 -13.82 16.28
CA GLU A 43 3.39 -14.20 16.29
C GLU A 43 3.97 -14.22 14.86
N MET A 44 3.24 -14.79 13.89
CA MET A 44 3.65 -14.83 12.49
C MET A 44 3.95 -13.43 11.92
N MET A 45 3.10 -12.42 12.18
CA MET A 45 3.35 -11.05 11.70
C MET A 45 4.52 -10.38 12.42
N HIS A 46 4.78 -10.75 13.67
CA HIS A 46 5.96 -10.30 14.40
C HIS A 46 7.25 -10.89 13.81
N GLU A 47 7.29 -12.20 13.58
CA GLU A 47 8.41 -12.89 12.93
C GLU A 47 8.66 -12.34 11.53
N LEU A 48 7.60 -12.11 10.76
CA LEU A 48 7.69 -11.53 9.42
C LEU A 48 8.28 -10.11 9.45
N SER A 49 7.89 -9.29 10.43
CA SER A 49 8.47 -7.95 10.62
C SER A 49 9.97 -8.04 10.91
N ASN A 50 10.38 -8.93 11.82
CA ASN A 50 11.78 -9.16 12.15
C ASN A 50 12.59 -9.65 10.93
N ALA A 51 12.01 -10.56 10.12
CA ALA A 51 12.64 -11.07 8.91
C ALA A 51 12.89 -9.96 7.87
N ILE A 52 11.95 -9.00 7.73
CA ILE A 52 12.10 -7.87 6.82
C ILE A 52 13.16 -6.88 7.32
N GLU A 53 13.17 -6.57 8.62
CA GLU A 53 14.21 -5.73 9.20
C GLU A 53 15.61 -6.34 8.98
N TYR A 54 15.74 -7.64 9.22
CA TYR A 54 16.98 -8.36 8.93
C TYR A 54 17.36 -8.31 7.44
N PHE A 55 16.37 -8.47 6.55
CA PHE A 55 16.58 -8.33 5.11
C PHE A 55 17.11 -6.93 4.74
N ILE A 56 16.52 -5.86 5.28
CA ILE A 56 16.96 -4.49 5.05
C ILE A 56 18.40 -4.30 5.55
N CYS A 57 18.69 -4.73 6.77
CA CYS A 57 20.04 -4.68 7.36
C CYS A 57 21.07 -5.36 6.46
N GLN A 58 20.76 -6.55 5.94
CA GLN A 58 21.65 -7.25 5.00
C GLN A 58 21.88 -6.48 3.70
N ARG A 59 20.88 -5.78 3.16
CA ARG A 59 21.08 -4.95 1.96
C ARG A 59 21.95 -3.72 2.25
N LEU A 60 21.80 -3.11 3.42
CA LEU A 60 22.62 -1.97 3.83
C LEU A 60 24.10 -2.32 4.00
N LEU A 61 24.45 -3.58 4.29
CA LEU A 61 25.84 -4.06 4.30
C LEU A 61 26.49 -3.97 2.91
N ASN A 62 25.71 -4.12 1.83
CA ASN A 62 26.20 -3.98 0.47
C ASN A 62 26.16 -2.50 0.03
N ARG A 63 27.11 -1.71 0.55
CA ARG A 63 27.21 -0.28 0.30
C ARG A 63 27.41 0.09 -1.17
N SER A 64 28.02 -0.78 -1.98
CA SER A 64 28.20 -0.50 -3.41
C SER A 64 26.89 -0.50 -4.19
N LYS A 65 25.90 -1.30 -3.77
CA LYS A 65 24.56 -1.34 -4.39
C LYS A 65 23.54 -0.43 -3.73
N PHE A 66 23.56 -0.32 -2.39
CA PHE A 66 22.49 0.33 -1.63
C PHE A 66 22.94 1.55 -0.82
N GLY A 67 24.20 2.01 -0.96
CA GLY A 67 24.75 3.10 -0.15
C GLY A 67 24.09 4.47 -0.34
N ARG A 68 23.29 4.66 -1.40
CA ARG A 68 22.52 5.88 -1.68
C ARG A 68 21.01 5.71 -1.51
N ILE A 69 20.57 4.56 -0.99
CA ILE A 69 19.15 4.24 -0.82
C ILE A 69 18.81 4.33 0.66
N GLU A 70 17.81 5.13 0.99
CA GLU A 70 17.18 5.15 2.30
C GLU A 70 16.07 4.09 2.36
N PHE A 71 16.09 3.25 3.39
CA PHE A 71 15.03 2.27 3.64
C PHE A 71 14.20 2.75 4.83
N ILE A 72 12.88 2.83 4.61
CA ILE A 72 11.91 3.15 5.66
C ILE A 72 10.97 1.96 5.78
N PHE A 73 10.90 1.39 6.97
CA PHE A 73 10.04 0.25 7.26
C PHE A 73 8.99 0.64 8.30
N SER A 74 7.71 0.47 7.96
CA SER A 74 6.59 0.60 8.87
C SER A 74 5.98 -0.78 9.12
N GLY A 75 6.36 -1.39 10.25
CA GLY A 75 5.94 -2.73 10.66
C GLY A 75 4.47 -2.83 11.05
N SER A 76 4.04 -4.05 11.39
CA SER A 76 2.64 -4.33 11.79
C SER A 76 2.29 -3.84 13.19
N ASN A 77 3.27 -3.43 13.98
CA ASN A 77 3.08 -2.79 15.29
C ASN A 77 2.71 -1.30 15.18
N VAL A 78 2.99 -0.65 14.05
CA VAL A 78 2.62 0.74 13.81
C VAL A 78 1.13 0.81 13.45
N HIS A 79 0.37 1.72 14.06
CA HIS A 79 -1.05 1.87 13.80
C HIS A 79 -1.35 2.27 12.34
N GLY A 80 -2.49 1.84 11.81
CA GLY A 80 -2.96 2.20 10.47
C GLY A 80 -2.64 1.17 9.39
N GLU A 81 -3.26 1.38 8.24
CA GLU A 81 -3.17 0.48 7.08
C GLU A 81 -2.00 0.85 6.18
N GLY A 82 -1.47 -0.12 5.44
CA GLY A 82 -0.32 0.09 4.58
C GLY A 82 -0.53 1.21 3.57
N GLU A 83 -1.70 1.23 2.93
CA GLU A 83 -2.09 2.27 1.96
C GLU A 83 -2.07 3.67 2.58
N ILE A 84 -2.72 3.84 3.74
CA ILE A 84 -2.83 5.13 4.42
C ILE A 84 -1.48 5.59 4.96
N LYS A 85 -0.70 4.67 5.55
CA LYS A 85 0.67 4.96 6.03
C LYS A 85 1.57 5.50 4.91
N ILE A 86 1.44 4.96 3.70
CA ILE A 86 2.21 5.44 2.55
C ILE A 86 1.77 6.84 2.17
N LEU A 87 0.46 7.09 2.06
CA LEU A 87 -0.06 8.42 1.72
C LEU A 87 0.32 9.46 2.78
N ASP A 88 0.23 9.13 4.07
CA ASP A 88 0.66 9.99 5.16
C ASP A 88 2.14 10.34 5.06
N TYR A 89 3.00 9.35 4.77
CA TYR A 89 4.41 9.58 4.55
C TYR A 89 4.67 10.51 3.35
N LEU A 90 3.96 10.30 2.23
CA LEU A 90 4.07 11.18 1.06
C LEU A 90 3.68 12.62 1.39
N ASN A 91 2.55 12.82 2.05
CA ASN A 91 2.04 14.14 2.41
C ASN A 91 2.92 14.87 3.44
N LEU A 92 3.45 14.16 4.43
CA LEU A 92 4.21 14.76 5.53
C LEU A 92 5.70 14.90 5.22
N CYS A 93 6.27 14.00 4.42
CA CYS A 93 7.72 13.92 4.24
C CYS A 93 8.19 14.19 2.80
N VAL A 94 7.36 13.93 1.77
CA VAL A 94 7.76 14.09 0.37
C VAL A 94 7.25 15.41 -0.21
N VAL A 95 5.96 15.70 -0.05
CA VAL A 95 5.32 16.93 -0.57
C VAL A 95 6.02 18.21 -0.06
N PRO A 96 6.39 18.35 1.23
CA PRO A 96 7.03 19.58 1.71
C PRO A 96 8.45 19.78 1.18
N LYS A 97 9.13 18.72 0.76
CA LYS A 97 10.53 18.76 0.30
C LYS A 97 10.70 19.03 -1.19
N GLN A 98 9.60 19.18 -1.94
CA GLN A 98 9.50 19.09 -3.39
C GLN A 98 10.66 19.70 -4.22
N GLU A 99 11.70 18.89 -4.42
CA GLU A 99 12.71 19.05 -5.47
C GLU A 99 12.54 17.88 -6.45
N ASN A 100 11.73 18.08 -7.51
CA ASN A 100 11.60 17.19 -8.69
C ASN A 100 11.52 15.67 -8.42
N SER A 101 11.01 15.26 -7.25
CA SER A 101 11.03 13.87 -6.83
C SER A 101 9.98 13.05 -7.58
N SER A 102 10.40 11.93 -8.16
CA SER A 102 9.50 10.96 -8.79
C SER A 102 9.05 9.93 -7.76
N VAL A 103 7.74 9.71 -7.67
CA VAL A 103 7.11 8.77 -6.75
C VAL A 103 6.47 7.64 -7.53
N VAL A 104 6.72 6.40 -7.10
CA VAL A 104 6.07 5.21 -7.64
C VAL A 104 5.50 4.41 -6.46
N ILE A 105 4.19 4.13 -6.47
CA ILE A 105 3.58 3.13 -5.58
C ILE A 105 3.37 1.84 -6.35
N ILE A 106 3.74 0.72 -5.73
CA ILE A 106 3.50 -0.63 -6.26
C ILE A 106 2.38 -1.26 -5.44
N GLY A 107 1.31 -1.68 -6.10
CA GLY A 107 0.18 -2.30 -5.43
C GLY A 107 -0.76 -3.05 -6.38
N GLY A 108 -1.59 -3.92 -5.81
CA GLY A 108 -2.57 -4.72 -6.56
C GLY A 108 -3.97 -4.09 -6.62
N ASP A 109 -4.25 -3.14 -5.72
CA ASP A 109 -5.59 -2.58 -5.53
C ASP A 109 -5.79 -1.31 -6.36
N SER A 110 -6.94 -1.19 -7.00
CA SER A 110 -7.34 0.01 -7.77
C SER A 110 -7.47 1.25 -6.89
N ASP A 111 -7.75 1.06 -5.60
CA ASP A 111 -7.96 2.15 -4.64
C ASP A 111 -6.72 3.04 -4.50
N ILE A 112 -5.53 2.48 -4.74
CA ILE A 112 -4.26 3.23 -4.74
C ILE A 112 -4.25 4.29 -5.84
N ILE A 113 -4.87 4.04 -6.99
CA ILE A 113 -4.97 5.02 -8.08
C ILE A 113 -5.85 6.19 -7.65
N LEU A 114 -7.00 5.90 -7.03
CA LEU A 114 -7.93 6.92 -6.53
C LEU A 114 -7.27 7.74 -5.40
N GLN A 115 -6.61 7.08 -4.45
CA GLN A 115 -5.86 7.73 -3.39
C GLN A 115 -4.73 8.61 -3.95
N ALA A 116 -4.00 8.15 -4.96
CA ALA A 116 -2.96 8.93 -5.61
C ALA A 116 -3.53 10.17 -6.34
N LEU A 117 -4.73 10.04 -6.95
CA LEU A 117 -5.41 11.18 -7.57
C LEU A 117 -5.72 12.29 -6.54
N CYS A 118 -5.93 11.96 -5.27
CA CYS A 118 -6.11 12.93 -4.17
C CYS A 118 -4.83 13.66 -3.74
N THR A 119 -3.66 13.36 -4.33
CA THR A 119 -2.37 14.02 -4.01
C THR A 119 -1.83 14.80 -5.21
N PRO A 120 -2.57 15.80 -5.74
CA PRO A 120 -2.19 16.51 -6.97
C PRO A 120 -0.89 17.32 -6.85
N GLN A 121 -0.38 17.53 -5.62
CA GLN A 121 0.87 18.23 -5.40
C GLN A 121 2.06 17.47 -6.00
N ILE A 122 2.04 16.13 -5.99
CA ILE A 122 3.14 15.31 -6.52
C ILE A 122 3.05 15.25 -8.05
N TYR A 123 3.95 15.96 -8.73
CA TYR A 123 3.92 16.06 -10.19
C TYR A 123 4.26 14.74 -10.89
N ASN A 124 5.38 14.12 -10.51
CA ASN A 124 5.87 12.86 -11.09
C ASN A 124 5.37 11.65 -10.28
N PHE A 125 4.06 11.42 -10.26
CA PHE A 125 3.46 10.30 -9.52
C PHE A 125 2.95 9.20 -10.46
N PHE A 126 3.45 7.98 -10.25
CA PHE A 126 3.07 6.76 -10.95
C PHE A 126 2.54 5.69 -9.99
N VAL A 127 1.59 4.88 -10.47
CA VAL A 127 1.12 3.68 -9.79
C VAL A 127 1.38 2.47 -10.68
N PHE A 128 2.15 1.52 -10.17
CA PHE A 128 2.45 0.27 -10.86
C PHE A 128 1.53 -0.84 -10.34
N VAL A 129 0.69 -1.35 -11.24
CA VAL A 129 -0.28 -2.42 -10.96
C VAL A 129 0.12 -3.66 -11.73
N ARG A 130 0.24 -4.78 -11.01
CA ARG A 130 0.60 -6.07 -11.60
C ARG A 130 -0.67 -6.89 -11.86
N GLY A 131 -1.17 -6.88 -13.10
CA GLY A 131 -2.29 -7.70 -13.54
C GLY A 131 -1.86 -9.11 -13.95
N GLY A 132 -2.78 -10.08 -13.93
CA GLY A 132 -2.56 -11.52 -14.18
C GLY A 132 -2.05 -11.93 -15.57
N GLY A 133 -1.46 -11.01 -16.34
CA GLY A 133 -0.84 -11.26 -17.64
C GLY A 133 -0.02 -10.08 -18.17
N ALA A 134 -0.34 -8.85 -17.77
CA ALA A 134 0.40 -7.63 -18.11
C ALA A 134 0.59 -6.75 -16.87
N SER A 135 1.78 -6.15 -16.75
CA SER A 135 2.05 -5.12 -15.75
C SER A 135 1.78 -3.76 -16.37
N SER A 136 1.07 -2.90 -15.64
CA SER A 136 0.70 -1.56 -16.10
C SER A 136 1.27 -0.52 -15.16
N CYS A 137 1.74 0.60 -15.73
CA CYS A 137 2.18 1.76 -14.98
C CYS A 137 1.28 2.94 -15.37
N VAL A 138 0.57 3.49 -14.41
CA VAL A 138 -0.39 4.58 -14.62
C VAL A 138 0.26 5.88 -14.17
N SER A 139 0.36 6.86 -15.08
CA SER A 139 0.72 8.23 -14.73
C SER A 139 -0.49 8.94 -14.15
N ILE A 140 -0.42 9.28 -12.87
CA ILE A 140 -1.52 9.93 -12.14
C ILE A 140 -1.74 11.35 -12.66
N ARG A 141 -0.68 12.01 -13.15
CA ARG A 141 -0.77 13.32 -13.78
C ARG A 141 -1.58 13.28 -15.07
N LEU A 142 -1.24 12.35 -15.98
CA LEU A 142 -1.94 12.22 -17.27
C LEU A 142 -3.38 11.77 -17.06
N LEU A 143 -3.62 10.86 -16.12
CA LEU A 143 -4.96 10.45 -15.74
C LEU A 143 -5.78 11.64 -15.21
N GLY A 144 -5.21 12.44 -14.32
CA GLY A 144 -5.86 13.65 -13.82
C GLY A 144 -6.20 14.62 -14.95
N SER A 145 -5.27 14.90 -15.86
CA SER A 145 -5.53 15.79 -17.00
C SER A 145 -6.61 15.27 -17.95
N LEU A 146 -6.68 13.95 -18.16
CA LEU A 146 -7.75 13.34 -18.96
C LEU A 146 -9.12 13.48 -18.27
N ILE A 147 -9.16 13.31 -16.95
CA ILE A 147 -10.39 13.49 -16.15
C ILE A 147 -10.84 14.96 -16.23
N ASP A 148 -9.90 15.90 -16.08
CA ASP A 148 -10.19 17.34 -16.17
C ASP A 148 -10.74 17.71 -17.56
N GLU A 149 -10.19 17.12 -18.64
CA GLU A 149 -10.70 17.30 -20.01
C GLU A 149 -12.12 16.73 -20.21
N LEU A 150 -12.42 15.58 -19.58
CA LEU A 150 -13.71 14.90 -19.74
C LEU A 150 -14.83 15.47 -18.89
N LEU A 151 -14.53 15.91 -17.66
CA LEU A 151 -15.52 16.33 -16.66
C LEU A 151 -15.53 17.85 -16.40
N GLY A 152 -14.53 18.57 -16.91
CA GLY A 152 -14.33 19.99 -16.65
C GLY A 152 -13.44 20.26 -15.43
N ASP A 153 -12.81 21.44 -15.41
CA ASP A 153 -11.89 21.86 -14.36
C ASP A 153 -12.55 21.79 -12.96
N ASN A 154 -11.77 21.36 -11.96
CA ASN A 154 -12.15 21.21 -10.54
C ASN A 154 -13.13 20.10 -10.18
N GLN A 155 -13.58 19.25 -11.12
CA GLN A 155 -14.42 18.08 -10.81
C GLN A 155 -13.61 16.84 -10.39
N ARG A 156 -12.29 16.95 -10.29
CA ARG A 156 -11.41 15.83 -9.95
C ARG A 156 -11.68 15.26 -8.55
N LEU A 157 -12.02 16.10 -7.57
CA LEU A 157 -12.43 15.60 -6.25
C LEU A 157 -13.80 14.91 -6.33
N ASP A 158 -14.72 15.45 -7.12
CA ASP A 158 -16.06 14.88 -7.34
C ASP A 158 -16.00 13.52 -8.05
N PHE A 159 -14.96 13.26 -8.84
CA PHE A 159 -14.72 11.94 -9.43
C PHE A 159 -14.26 10.90 -8.40
N VAL A 160 -13.56 11.33 -7.36
CA VAL A 160 -12.98 10.42 -6.36
C VAL A 160 -13.93 10.16 -5.18
N LEU A 161 -14.81 11.12 -4.87
CA LEU A 161 -15.80 11.05 -3.77
C LEU A 161 -17.13 10.46 -4.23
#